data_AF-A0A0A1HTH2-F1
#
_entry.id   AF-A0A0A1HTH2-F1
#
_cell.length_a   1.000
_cell.length_b   1.000
_cell.length_c   1.000
_cell.angle_alpha   90.00
_cell.angle_beta   90.00
_cell.angle_gamma   90.00
#
_symmetry.space_group_name_H-M   'P 1'
#
loop_
_entity.id
_entity.type
_entity.pdbx_description
1 polymer ?
#
loop_
_entity_poly.entity_id
_entity_poly.type
_entity_poly.pdbx_seq_one_letter_code
_entity_poly.pdbx_strand_id
1 'polypeptide(L)' 'MSVLEVSIACGFESPSYFTRSYRARFERCPREDRRKVV' A
#
# COMPACT_ATOMS: atom_id res chain seq x y z
N MET A 1 -8.78 -7.47 2.96
CA MET A 1 -8.39 -6.09 3.31
C MET A 1 -7.83 -5.38 2.09
N SER A 2 -8.49 -4.32 1.65
CA SER A 2 -8.12 -3.43 0.55
C SER A 2 -6.88 -2.59 0.89
N VAL A 3 -6.25 -1.99 -0.13
CA VAL A 3 -5.08 -1.13 0.08
C VAL A 3 -5.42 0.08 0.95
N LEU A 4 -6.64 0.60 0.80
CA LEU A 4 -7.19 1.68 1.61
C LEU A 4 -7.35 1.28 3.08
N GLU A 5 -7.95 0.13 3.36
CA GLU A 5 -8.14 -0.34 4.74
C GLU A 5 -6.80 -0.50 5.46
N VAL A 6 -5.79 -1.07 4.78
CA VAL A 6 -4.45 -1.18 5.36
C VAL A 6 -3.81 0.18 5.57
N SER A 7 -3.96 1.14 4.65
CA SER A 7 -3.38 2.48 4.85
C SER A 7 -3.96 3.14 6.09
N ILE A 8 -5.28 3.04 6.31
CA ILE A 8 -5.95 3.57 7.49
C ILE A 8 -5.47 2.86 8.76
N ALA A 9 -5.44 1.52 8.75
CA ALA A 9 -4.99 0.74 9.90
C ALA A 9 -3.53 1.02 10.30
N CYS A 10 -2.68 1.42 9.36
CA CYS A 10 -1.29 1.82 9.60
C CYS A 10 -1.13 3.31 9.97
N GLY A 11 -2.21 4.07 10.11
CA GLY A 11 -2.17 5.49 10.52
C GLY A 11 -1.85 6.48 9.40
N PHE A 12 -1.99 6.09 8.13
CA PHE A 12 -1.82 7.04 7.02
C PHE A 12 -3.11 7.82 6.76
N GLU A 13 -3.01 9.14 6.79
CA GLU A 13 -4.13 10.06 6.50
C GLU A 13 -4.52 10.07 5.01
N SER A 14 -3.59 9.69 4.12
CA SER A 14 -3.81 9.68 2.67
C SER A 14 -3.37 8.36 2.02
N PRO A 15 -4.25 7.68 1.27
CA PRO A 15 -3.89 6.48 0.50
C PRO A 15 -2.79 6.74 -0.54
N SER A 16 -2.76 7.94 -1.10
CA SER A 16 -1.72 8.36 -2.04
C SER A 16 -0.37 8.49 -1.36
N TYR A 17 -0.33 9.06 -0.14
CA TYR A 17 0.90 9.15 0.65
C TYR A 17 1.39 7.77 1.10
N PHE A 18 0.48 6.89 1.52
CA PHE A 18 0.79 5.49 1.79
C PHE A 18 1.44 4.82 0.58
N THR A 19 0.84 4.94 -0.61
CA THR A 19 1.35 4.32 -1.83
C THR A 19 2.75 4.84 -2.20
N ARG A 20 2.99 6.17 -2.07
CA ARG A 20 4.31 6.75 -2.31
C ARG A 20 5.36 6.23 -1.32
N SER A 21 5.03 6.24 -0.02
CA SER A 21 5.94 5.79 1.03
C SER A 21 6.26 4.30 0.90
N TYR A 22 5.25 3.48 0.57
CA TYR A 22 5.41 2.06 0.32
C TYR A 22 6.31 1.81 -0.89
N ARG A 23 6.07 2.48 -2.02
CA ARG A 23 6.94 2.37 -3.21
C ARG A 23 8.37 2.81 -2.92
N ALA A 24 8.57 3.89 -2.18
CA ALA A 24 9.92 4.36 -1.82
C ALA A 24 10.66 3.35 -0.93
N ARG A 25 9.93 2.56 -0.12
CA ARG A 25 10.51 1.59 0.81
C ARG A 25 10.74 0.20 0.20
N PHE A 26 9.81 -0.26 -0.63
CA PHE A 26 9.75 -1.63 -1.14
C PHE A 26 9.92 -1.72 -2.66
N GLU A 27 10.09 -0.58 -3.34
CA GLU A 27 10.27 -0.47 -4.80
C GLU A 27 9.13 -1.09 -5.62
N ARG A 28 7.96 -1.25 -5.01
CA ARG A 28 6.77 -1.88 -5.60
C ARG A 28 5.49 -1.20 -5.16
N CYS A 29 4.41 -1.33 -5.94
CA CYS A 29 3.11 -0.85 -5.51
C CYS A 29 2.47 -1.81 -4.49
N PRO A 30 1.77 -1.31 -3.46
CA PRO A 30 1.00 -2.16 -2.53
C PRO A 30 -0.01 -3.08 -3.23
N ARG A 31 -0.54 -2.66 -4.38
CA ARG A 31 -1.48 -3.46 -5.18
C ARG A 31 -0.81 -4.61 -5.92
N GLU A 32 0.42 -4.41 -6.38
CA GLU A 32 1.20 -5.41 -7.11
C GLU A 32 1.64 -6.52 -6.16
N ASP A 33 2.17 -6.15 -4.99
CA ASP A 33 2.59 -7.12 -3.96
C ASP A 33 1.40 -7.93 -3.40
N ARG A 34 0.18 -7.41 -3.48
CA ARG A 34 -1.05 -8.13 -3.09
C ARG A 34 -1.61 -9.02 -4.18
N ARG A 35 -1.16 -8.86 -5.42
CA ARG A 35 -1.60 -9.71 -6.51
C ARG A 35 -0.99 -11.08 -6.25
N LYS A 36 -1.80 -11.99 -5.70
CA LYS A 36 -1.36 -13.38 -5.50
C LYS A 36 -0.86 -13.90 -6.85
N VAL A 37 0.39 -14.34 -6.89
CA VAL A 37 0.88 -15.14 -8.01
C VAL A 37 0.05 -16.43 -7.95
N VAL A 38 -0.89 -16.54 -8.88
CA VAL A 38 -1.64 -17.78 -9.14
C VAL A 38 -0.77 -18.71 -9.96
#